data_AF-A5X5A0-F1
#
_entry.id   AF-A5X5A0-F1
#
_cell.length_a   1.000
_cell.length_b   1.000
_cell.length_c   1.000
_cell.angle_alpha   90.00
_cell.angle_beta   90.00
_cell.angle_gamma   90.00
#
_symmetry.space_group_name_H-M   'P 1'
#
loop_
_entity.id
_entity.type
_entity.pdbx_description
1 polymer ?
#
loop_
_entity_poly.entity_id
_entity_poly.type
_entity_poly.pdbx_seq_one_letter_code
_entity_poly.pdbx_strand_id
1 'polypeptide(L)' 'AGPRRCVGRKYAMLKLKVLLAGVLRKFQIHCSETEEDFKLQADIILKKTGGFNISVTERKH' A
#
# COMPACT_ATOMS: atom_id res chain seq x y z
N ALA A 1 17.01 -14.57 5.66
CA ALA A 1 16.39 -13.92 6.83
C ALA A 1 17.21 -14.24 8.07
N GLY A 2 17.98 -13.28 8.60
CA GLY A 2 18.95 -13.50 9.68
C GLY A 2 18.61 -12.84 11.03
N PRO A 3 19.57 -12.77 11.96
CA PRO A 3 19.39 -12.16 13.28
C PRO A 3 19.09 -10.65 13.22
N ARG A 4 19.51 -9.94 12.17
CA ARG A 4 19.23 -8.51 11.95
C ARG A 4 17.95 -8.26 11.14
N ARG A 5 16.90 -9.04 11.36
CA ARG A 5 15.59 -8.78 10.75
C ARG A 5 14.93 -7.56 11.38
N CYS A 6 14.08 -6.88 10.62
CA CYS A 6 13.26 -5.78 11.15
C CYS A 6 12.45 -6.25 12.36
N VAL A 7 12.75 -5.67 13.53
CA VAL A 7 12.08 -5.94 14.81
C VAL A 7 10.58 -5.62 14.71
N GLY A 8 10.24 -4.57 13.96
CA GLY A 8 8.86 -4.13 13.74
C GLY A 8 8.05 -4.98 12.76
N ARG A 9 8.63 -6.00 12.11
CA ARG A 9 7.96 -6.72 11.00
C ARG A 9 6.58 -7.26 11.39
N LYS A 10 6.46 -7.91 12.55
CA LYS A 10 5.18 -8.51 12.97
C LYS A 10 4.11 -7.43 13.21
N TYR A 11 4.49 -6.35 13.90
CA TYR A 11 3.59 -5.25 14.20
C TYR A 11 3.18 -4.47 12.94
N ALA A 12 4.13 -4.18 12.05
CA ALA A 12 3.88 -3.53 10.78
C ALA A 12 2.87 -4.32 9.92
N MET A 13 3.04 -5.65 9.84
CA MET A 13 2.10 -6.51 9.12
C MET A 13 0.71 -6.53 9.75
N LEU A 14 0.61 -6.57 11.09
CA LEU A 14 -0.67 -6.51 11.77
C LEU A 14 -1.39 -5.20 11.46
N LYS A 15 -0.71 -4.06 11.61
CA LYS A 15 -1.26 -2.74 11.29
C LYS A 15 -1.73 -2.65 9.84
N LEU A 16 -0.90 -3.09 8.90
CA LEU A 16 -1.24 -3.06 7.48
C LEU A 16 -2.51 -3.87 7.19
N LYS A 17 -2.62 -5.09 7.73
CA LYS A 17 -3.80 -5.94 7.55
C LYS A 17 -5.07 -5.30 8.13
N VAL A 18 -4.99 -4.76 9.35
CA VAL A 18 -6.14 -4.14 10.01
C VAL A 18 -6.62 -2.91 9.24
N LEU A 19 -5.68 -2.07 8.80
CA LEU A 19 -5.99 -0.88 8.00
C LEU A 19 -6.64 -1.26 6.66
N LEU A 20 -6.01 -2.16 5.90
CA LEU A 20 -6.54 -2.60 4.61
C LEU A 20 -7.91 -3.27 4.74
N ALA A 21 -8.10 -4.12 5.75
CA ALA A 21 -9.38 -4.76 6.00
C ALA A 21 -10.48 -3.76 6.38
N GLY A 22 -10.14 -2.67 7.07
CA GLY A 22 -11.09 -1.59 7.36
C GLY A 22 -11.46 -0.80 6.10
N VAL A 23 -10.46 -0.41 5.31
CA VAL A 23 -10.66 0.38 4.08
C VAL A 23 -11.44 -0.42 3.04
N LEU A 24 -11.02 -1.64 2.72
CA LEU A 24 -11.62 -2.46 1.65
C LEU A 24 -13.04 -2.96 1.97
N ARG A 25 -13.44 -2.95 3.25
CA ARG A 25 -14.83 -3.25 3.64
C ARG A 25 -15.78 -2.09 3.32
N LYS A 26 -15.31 -0.85 3.41
CA LYS A 26 -16.15 0.35 3.28
C LYS A 26 -16.03 1.04 1.93
N PHE A 27 -14.90 0.86 1.25
CA PHE A 27 -14.58 1.60 0.04
C PHE A 27 -14.18 0.68 -1.11
N GLN A 28 -14.50 1.14 -2.31
CA GLN A 28 -13.96 0.61 -3.56
C GLN A 28 -12.87 1.58 -4.05
N ILE A 29 -11.69 1.04 -4.34
CA ILE A 29 -10.52 1.83 -4.76
C ILE A 29 -10.29 1.54 -6.24
N HIS A 30 -10.15 2.58 -7.04
CA HIS A 30 -9.82 2.50 -8.46
C HIS A 30 -8.50 3.22 -8.75
N CYS A 31 -7.71 2.65 -9.64
CA CYS A 31 -6.48 3.22 -10.15
C CYS A 31 -6.52 3.12 -11.68
N SER A 32 -6.15 4.20 -12.37
CA SER A 32 -6.07 4.22 -13.84
C SER A 32 -4.70 3.78 -14.36
N GLU A 33 -3.67 3.79 -13.51
CA GLU A 33 -2.30 3.36 -13.82
C GLU A 33 -2.15 1.85 -13.54
N THR A 34 -1.45 1.12 -14.41
CA THR A 34 -1.06 -0.27 -14.16
C THR A 34 0.34 -0.35 -13.52
N GLU A 35 0.76 -1.54 -13.07
CA GLU A 35 2.10 -1.71 -12.49
C GLU A 35 3.22 -1.40 -13.48
N GLU A 36 3.00 -1.62 -14.77
CA GLU A 36 3.95 -1.33 -15.86
C GLU A 36 4.21 0.18 -15.99
N ASP A 37 3.23 1.01 -15.63
CA ASP A 37 3.34 2.46 -15.63
C ASP A 37 4.15 2.98 -14.42
N PHE A 38 4.44 2.13 -13.44
CA PHE A 38 5.09 2.56 -12.21
C PHE A 38 6.57 2.88 -12.44
N LYS A 39 6.87 4.18 -12.44
CA LYS A 39 8.25 4.66 -12.34
C LYS A 39 8.69 4.62 -10.89
N LEU A 40 9.68 3.79 -10.59
CA LEU A 40 10.26 3.67 -9.25
C LEU A 40 11.42 4.64 -9.08
N GLN A 41 11.47 5.32 -7.94
CA GLN A 41 12.56 6.17 -7.50
C GLN A 41 13.29 5.50 -6.35
N ALA A 42 14.61 5.36 -6.49
CA ALA A 42 15.50 4.82 -5.47
C ALA A 42 16.10 5.96 -4.64
N ASP A 43 15.42 6.32 -3.55
CA ASP A 43 15.97 7.16 -2.49
C ASP A 43 16.49 6.28 -1.34
N ILE A 44 16.53 6.82 -0.11
CA ILE A 44 16.78 6.02 1.12
C ILE A 44 15.79 4.83 1.22
N ILE A 45 14.58 5.01 0.67
CA ILE A 45 13.60 3.94 0.49
C ILE A 45 13.12 3.92 -0.97
N LEU A 46 12.69 2.75 -1.43
CA LEU A 46 12.04 2.61 -2.73
C LEU A 46 10.64 3.23 -2.68
N LYS A 47 10.32 4.11 -3.63
CA LYS A 47 9.00 4.76 -3.74
C LYS A 47 8.55 4.88 -5.19
N LYS A 48 7.25 5.00 -5.43
CA LYS A 48 6.70 5.36 -6.75
C LYS A 48 6.85 6.87 -6.97
N THR A 49 7.30 7.25 -8.15
CA THR A 49 7.37 8.65 -8.59
C THR A 49 5.97 9.19 -8.86
N GLY A 50 5.72 10.45 -8.44
CA GLY A 50 4.44 11.12 -8.72
C GLY A 50 3.27 10.73 -7.80
N GLY A 51 3.52 9.96 -6.73
CA GLY A 51 2.49 9.58 -5.76
C GLY A 51 1.52 8.52 -6.29
N PHE A 52 0.33 8.44 -5.68
CA PHE A 52 -0.70 7.45 -6.01
C PHE A 52 -1.95 8.17 -6.53
N ASN A 53 -2.24 8.05 -7.82
CA ASN A 53 -3.45 8.59 -8.41
C ASN A 53 -4.60 7.57 -8.28
N ILE A 54 -5.28 7.62 -7.14
CA ILE A 54 -6.40 6.72 -6.84
C ILE A 54 -7.68 7.51 -6.64
N SER A 55 -8.79 6.94 -7.10
CA SER A 55 -10.13 7.39 -6.73
C SER A 55 -10.76 6.39 -5.76
N VAL A 56 -11.50 6.92 -4.80
CA VAL A 56 -12.13 6.14 -3.74
C VAL A 56 -13.62 6.45 -3.74
N THR A 57 -14.43 5.40 -3.77
CA THR A 57 -15.90 5.49 -3.73
C THR A 57 -16.42 4.64 -2.58
N GLU A 58 -17.58 5.00 -2.04
CA GLU A 58 -18.25 4.16 -1.04
C GLU A 58 -18.65 2.82 -1.66
N ARG A 59 -18.38 1.75 -0.93
CA ARG A 59 -18.77 0.40 -1.36
C ARG A 59 -20.26 0.23 -1.10
N LYS A 60 -21.05 0.23 -2.18
CA LYS A 60 -22.46 -0.15 -2.12
C LYS A 60 -22.53 -1.65 -1.80
N HIS A 61 -23.26 -1.98 -0.74
CA HIS A 61 -23.55 -3.35 -0.34
C HIS A 61 -24.60 -3.97 -1.24
#